data_AF-A0A3A1XM10-F1
#
_entry.id   AF-A0A3A1XM10-F1
#
_cell.length_a   1.000
_cell.length_b   1.000
_cell.length_c   1.000
_cell.angle_alpha   90.00
_cell.angle_beta   90.00
_cell.angle_gamma   90.00
#
_symmetry.space_group_name_H-M   'P 1'
#
loop_
_entity.id
_entity.type
_entity.pdbx_description
1 polymer ?
#
loop_
_entity_poly.entity_id
_entity_poly.type
_entity_poly.pdbx_seq_one_letter_code
_entity_poly.pdbx_strand_id
1 'polypeptide(L)' 'RIHPFQDGNGRVGRLIAFKECLKHNIVPFIIEDRKKYYYYRGLKEYSSERGFLVETCYDGQDMLRALLNLFGL' A
#
# COMPACT_ATOMS: atom_id res chain seq x y z
N ARG A 1 12.74 -4.29 -12.52
CA ARG A 1 11.64 -4.56 -11.55
C ARG A 1 11.34 -6.05 -11.63
N ILE A 2 11.23 -6.78 -10.52
CA ILE A 2 11.07 -8.24 -10.52
C ILE A 2 9.57 -8.57 -10.62
N HIS A 3 9.18 -9.47 -11.52
CA HIS A 3 7.80 -9.96 -11.71
C HIS A 3 7.84 -11.50 -11.77
N PRO A 4 8.09 -12.16 -10.62
CA PRO A 4 8.50 -13.57 -10.60
C PRO A 4 7.36 -14.56 -10.86
N PHE A 5 6.09 -14.14 -10.76
CA PHE A 5 4.93 -14.98 -11.00
C PHE A 5 4.27 -14.67 -12.35
N GLN A 6 3.54 -15.63 -12.92
CA GLN A 6 2.78 -15.44 -14.16
C GLN A 6 1.69 -14.35 -14.01
N ASP A 7 0.98 -14.37 -12.88
CA ASP A 7 0.01 -13.34 -12.46
C ASP A 7 0.08 -13.21 -10.93
N GLY A 8 -0.51 -12.15 -10.38
CA GLY A 8 -0.66 -11.97 -8.94
C GLY A 8 0.46 -11.17 -8.28
N ASN A 9 1.49 -10.76 -9.02
CA ASN A 9 2.63 -10.02 -8.47
C ASN A 9 2.23 -8.77 -7.69
N GLY A 10 1.25 -8.00 -8.17
CA GLY A 10 0.74 -6.83 -7.44
C GLY A 10 0.01 -7.19 -6.14
N ARG A 11 -0.70 -8.31 -6.10
CA ARG A 11 -1.40 -8.81 -4.89
C ARG A 11 -0.37 -9.30 -3.87
N VAL A 12 0.56 -10.15 -4.31
CA VAL A 12 1.64 -10.68 -3.47
C VAL A 12 2.54 -9.57 -2.94
N GLY A 13 2.92 -8.60 -3.77
CA GLY A 13 3.73 -7.46 -3.36
C GLY A 13 3.08 -6.63 -2.24
N ARG A 14 1.76 -6.38 -2.34
CA ARG A 14 1.02 -5.70 -1.26
C ARG A 14 0.93 -6.55 0.01
N LEU A 15 0.73 -7.86 -0.10
CA LEU A 15 0.72 -8.75 1.07
C LEU A 15 2.08 -8.80 1.77
N ILE A 16 3.19 -8.79 1.01
CA ILE A 16 4.54 -8.71 1.57
C ILE A 16 4.71 -7.38 2.31
N ALA A 17 4.34 -6.26 1.68
CA ALA A 17 4.41 -4.95 2.32
C ALA A 17 3.55 -4.89 3.60
N PHE A 18 2.33 -5.44 3.56
CA PHE A 18 1.44 -5.54 4.70
C PHE A 18 2.08 -6.32 5.85
N LYS A 19 2.64 -7.50 5.56
CA LYS A 19 3.36 -8.33 6.54
C LYS A 19 4.55 -7.58 7.15
N GLU A 20 5.36 -6.90 6.34
CA GLU A 20 6.52 -6.15 6.85
C GLU A 20 6.09 -4.94 7.71
N CYS A 21 5.00 -4.26 7.36
CA CYS A 21 4.42 -3.23 8.23
C CYS A 21 4.11 -3.80 9.62
N LEU A 22 3.36 -4.92 9.68
CA LEU A 22 3.02 -5.58 10.95
C LEU A 22 4.25 -5.98 11.76
N LYS A 23 5.24 -6.62 11.10
CA LYS A 23 6.49 -7.05 11.73
C LYS A 23 7.25 -5.90 12.38
N HIS A 24 7.13 -4.70 11.82
CA HIS A 24 7.81 -3.49 12.28
C HIS A 24 6.92 -2.56 13.12
N ASN A 25 5.75 -3.02 13.59
CA ASN A 25 4.77 -2.21 14.34
C ASN A 25 4.31 -0.94 13.59
N ILE A 26 4.28 -1.01 12.27
CA ILE A 26 3.74 0.05 11.40
C ILE A 26 2.33 -0.37 11.02
N VAL A 27 1.37 0.56 11.11
CA VAL A 27 0.01 0.32 10.62
C VAL A 27 0.08 -0.01 9.12
N PRO A 28 -0.44 -1.16 8.68
CA PRO A 28 -0.44 -1.49 7.25
C PRO A 28 -1.28 -0.50 6.44
N PHE A 29 -1.06 -0.45 5.13
CA PHE A 29 -1.90 0.34 4.23
C PHE A 29 -2.83 -0.56 3.43
N ILE A 30 -4.04 -0.07 3.16
CA ILE A 30 -4.98 -0.70 2.23
C ILE A 30 -5.23 0.28 1.08
N ILE A 31 -5.09 -0.20 -0.15
CA ILE A 31 -5.41 0.59 -1.35
C ILE A 31 -6.87 0.35 -1.71
N GLU A 32 -7.73 1.31 -1.41
CA GLU A 32 -9.14 1.30 -1.79
C GLU A 32 -9.29 1.40 -3.32
N ASP A 33 -10.32 0.78 -3.89
CA ASP A 33 -10.55 0.79 -5.35
C ASP A 33 -10.66 2.20 -5.93
N ARG A 34 -11.27 3.13 -5.20
CA ARG A 34 -11.38 4.56 -5.58
C ARG A 34 -10.03 5.27 -5.69
N LYS A 35 -8.97 4.73 -5.06
CA LYS A 35 -7.61 5.29 -5.03
C LYS A 35 -6.61 4.48 -5.87
N LYS A 36 -7.09 3.41 -6.53
CA LYS A 36 -6.26 2.49 -7.33
C LYS A 36 -5.46 3.22 -8.43
N TYR A 37 -6.04 4.26 -9.02
CA TYR A 37 -5.35 5.11 -9.99
C TYR A 37 -4.08 5.75 -9.41
N TYR A 38 -4.16 6.36 -8.22
CA TYR A 38 -3.02 7.00 -7.56
C TYR A 38 -1.92 5.99 -7.24
N TYR A 39 -2.31 4.79 -6.78
CA TYR A 39 -1.36 3.71 -6.50
C TYR A 39 -0.61 3.27 -7.77
N TYR A 40 -1.31 3.07 -8.89
CA TYR A 40 -0.64 2.72 -10.16
C TYR A 40 0.23 3.84 -10.71
N ARG A 41 -0.21 5.10 -10.58
CA ARG A 41 0.61 6.27 -10.91
C ARG A 41 1.89 6.28 -10.07
N GLY A 42 1.77 6.13 -8.76
CA GLY A 42 2.90 6.07 -7.84
C GLY A 42 3.87 4.95 -8.20
N LEU A 43 3.36 3.76 -8.53
CA LEU A 43 4.21 2.66 -9.00
C LEU A 43 4.91 2.99 -10.32
N LYS A 44 4.25 3.65 -11.27
CA LYS A 44 4.83 4.00 -12.58
C LYS A 44 5.91 5.07 -12.44
N GLU A 45 5.66 6.09 -11.63
CA GLU A 45 6.48 7.30 -11.51
C GLU A 45 7.51 7.23 -10.37
N TYR A 46 7.56 6.14 -9.60
CA TYR A 46 8.43 6.01 -8.42
C TYR A 46 9.90 6.40 -8.62
N SER A 47 10.47 6.16 -9.81
CA SER A 47 11.87 6.53 -10.09
C SER A 47 12.09 8.03 -10.21
N SER A 48 11.10 8.79 -10.65
CA SER A 48 11.17 10.24 -10.84
C SER A 48 10.52 11.01 -9.69
N GLU A 49 9.41 10.50 -9.16
CA GLU A 49 8.67 11.11 -8.05
C GLU A 49 8.18 10.02 -7.11
N ARG A 50 8.93 9.80 -6.01
CA ARG A 50 8.62 8.78 -5.00
C ARG A 50 7.40 9.16 -4.17
N GLY A 51 7.14 10.46 -4.01
CA GLY A 51 6.07 11.02 -3.18
C GLY A 51 4.72 10.40 -3.54
N PHE A 52 4.40 10.28 -4.83
CA PHE A 52 3.10 9.73 -5.26
C PHE A 52 2.78 8.35 -4.68
N LEU A 53 3.75 7.44 -4.63
CA LEU A 53 3.51 6.11 -4.07
C LEU A 53 3.46 6.16 -2.54
N VAL A 54 4.39 6.88 -1.92
CA VAL A 54 4.53 6.94 -0.46
C VAL A 54 3.31 7.62 0.17
N GLU A 55 2.84 8.73 -0.39
CA GLU A 55 1.65 9.45 0.06
C GLU A 55 0.39 8.61 -0.12
N THR A 56 0.25 7.89 -1.24
CA THR A 56 -0.87 6.97 -1.43
C THR A 56 -0.87 5.86 -0.37
N CYS A 57 0.31 5.35 0.02
CA CYS A 57 0.41 4.39 1.11
C CYS A 57 0.03 5.02 2.46
N TYR A 58 0.46 6.25 2.76
CA TYR A 58 0.10 6.93 4.01
C TYR A 58 -1.41 7.17 4.13
N ASP A 59 -2.05 7.66 3.07
CA ASP A 59 -3.50 7.81 3.04
C ASP A 59 -4.22 6.45 3.23
N GLY A 60 -3.67 5.37 2.67
CA GLY A 60 -4.14 4.00 2.93
C GLY A 60 -3.94 3.54 4.37
N GLN A 61 -2.91 4.02 5.08
CA GLN A 61 -2.73 3.76 6.52
C GLN A 61 -3.74 4.55 7.35
N ASP A 62 -4.02 5.81 6.99
CA ASP A 62 -4.97 6.66 7.72
C ASP A 62 -6.38 6.08 7.65
N MET A 63 -6.75 5.50 6.51
CA MET A 63 -8.00 4.75 6.39
C MET A 63 -8.02 3.53 7.33
N LEU A 64 -6.94 2.75 7.40
CA LEU A 64 -6.87 1.61 8.31
C LEU A 64 -6.87 2.05 9.79
N ARG A 65 -6.18 3.14 10.14
CA ARG A 65 -6.23 3.73 11.49
C ARG A 65 -7.65 4.14 11.86
N ALA A 66 -8.38 4.76 10.95
CA ALA A 66 -9.78 5.12 11.18
C ALA A 66 -10.66 3.89 11.43
N LEU A 67 -10.43 2.79 10.70
CA LEU A 67 -11.13 1.53 10.94
C LEU A 67 -10.76 0.92 12.29
N LEU A 68 -9.47 0.88 12.65
CA LEU A 68 -9.03 0.35 13.95
C LEU A 68 -9.69 1.13 15.10
N ASN A 69 -9.67 2.47 15.02
CA ASN A 69 -10.34 3.34 15.97
C ASN A 69 -11.85 3.06 16.08
N LEU A 70 -12.53 2.81 14.94
CA LEU A 70 -13.95 2.46 14.92
C LEU A 70 -14.24 1.16 15.68
N PHE A 71 -13.32 0.19 15.64
CA PHE A 71 -13.43 -1.09 16.35
C PHE A 71 -12.79 -1.08 17.76
N GLY A 72 -12.26 0.06 18.21
CA GLY A 72 -11.62 0.18 19.52
C GLY A 72 -10.27 -0.55 19.63
N LEU A 73 -9.56 -0.68 18.51
CA LEU A 73 -8.21 -1.27 18.41
C LEU A 73 -7.13 -0.19 18.29
#